data_AF-A0A6C0KTW0-F1
#
_entry.id   AF-A0A6C0KTW0-F1
#
_cell.length_a   1.000
_cell.length_b   1.000
_cell.length_c   1.000
_cell.angle_alpha   90.00
_cell.angle_beta   90.00
_cell.angle_gamma   90.00
#
_symmetry.space_group_name_H-M   'P 1'
#
loop_
_entity.id
_entity.type
_entity.pdbx_description
1 polymer ?
#
loop_
_entity_poly.entity_id
_entity_poly.type
_entity_poly.pdbx_seq_one_letter_code
_entity_poly.pdbx_strand_id
1 'polypeptide(L)'
;MSISMKAGSRNEAGFVNNLDRKGFTQNKGLSEIVANASDAGASYVMFQISGNVIKIWDDGKGMTLEKIQHMYDSERENHTTEETMGVSGVGGLISLYILSKDDDGAARPSMTYTKSEHGPYLMSIAPWDVIKQEVRYDGMVDIESMTEEQMATFHKETVEKFKISGTTHAIPYSDGLAAILIEQFQDKPNTEIIPYESRLSVIFGKTPIDLFLDKGDGTPVLKLKKYDYMSGKNNEYYVGKNEERIHFIQDENGIQQSLWYDDVAESWMAFHNRKKTTERDISPTPFLPTYKTIGILTITTAMRIDPQIFDPLNPVLLDSASLTLNAYDSIFFDSAHGHGEKLKSFFGKTVLNRNTQRITGWSLKGDSTGVSRGGAKSLLEMVHLRCELSYHTYSAQNNKMDEILGIQQNKNQHQNVFPLHLERMIGYLRSRHFEKIRMYFKGVVDAKNSPKRVLPPIASVPVLSESESDSEQSDVSEEVQEEPSEVQEEEPKEVPFEQPQTISIQNETSVNLKSGALLHSEERPRDHYSPRLTQSIEESRRDYLDAAARLKAFAEDPNFVTMGGNTLLDFIIQYIEKSDGRYSGHY
;
A
#
# COMPACT_ATOMS: atom_id res chain seq x y z
N MET A 1 -25.88 27.33 49.64
CA MET A 1 -25.37 27.61 48.28
C MET A 1 -24.43 26.47 47.90
N SER A 2 -24.72 25.73 46.83
CA SER A 2 -23.81 24.67 46.36
C SER A 2 -22.72 25.28 45.49
N ILE A 3 -21.46 25.07 45.86
CA ILE A 3 -20.32 25.44 45.02
C ILE A 3 -20.20 24.36 43.93
N SER A 4 -20.49 24.73 42.68
CA SER A 4 -20.26 23.89 41.50
C SER A 4 -18.94 24.32 40.86
N MET A 5 -17.89 23.50 40.98
CA MET A 5 -16.64 23.71 40.26
C MET A 5 -16.62 22.85 39.00
N LYS A 6 -16.26 23.44 37.86
CA LYS A 6 -15.98 22.72 36.61
C LYS A 6 -14.46 22.51 36.51
N ALA A 7 -14.04 21.32 36.06
CA ALA A 7 -12.63 20.94 35.91
C ALA A 7 -12.43 20.17 34.59
N GLY A 8 -11.19 20.16 34.10
CA GLY A 8 -10.77 19.50 32.85
C GLY A 8 -9.74 20.35 32.09
N SER A 9 -8.60 19.77 31.72
CA SER A 9 -7.56 20.40 30.89
C SER A 9 -6.77 19.35 30.12
N ARG A 10 -6.11 19.75 29.03
CA ARG A 10 -5.10 18.93 28.36
C ARG A 10 -3.75 19.17 29.02
N ASN A 11 -3.10 18.10 29.45
CA ASN A 11 -1.74 18.18 30.00
C ASN A 11 -0.74 17.98 28.86
N GLU A 12 -0.10 19.07 28.46
CA GLU A 12 0.85 19.12 27.36
C GLU A 12 2.05 18.20 27.57
N ALA A 13 2.59 18.16 28.80
CA ALA A 13 3.68 17.25 29.13
C ALA A 13 3.28 15.78 28.94
N GLY A 14 2.04 15.42 29.27
CA GLY A 14 1.46 14.12 29.03
C GLY A 14 1.30 13.82 27.54
N PHE A 15 0.93 14.82 26.72
CA PHE A 15 0.87 14.68 25.27
C PHE A 15 2.25 14.34 24.68
N VAL A 16 3.27 15.16 24.96
CA VAL A 16 4.64 15.00 24.44
C VAL A 16 5.26 13.66 24.87
N ASN A 17 5.06 13.26 26.13
CA ASN A 17 5.55 11.97 26.63
C ASN A 17 4.82 10.77 26.03
N ASN A 18 3.60 10.95 25.51
CA ASN A 18 2.83 9.89 24.89
C ASN A 18 3.14 9.70 23.40
N LEU A 19 3.87 10.62 22.74
CA LEU A 19 4.24 10.45 21.32
C LEU A 19 4.94 9.10 21.05
N ASP A 20 5.81 8.67 21.97
CA ASP A 20 6.51 7.37 21.91
C ASP A 20 5.61 6.15 22.16
N ARG A 21 4.45 6.36 22.79
CA ARG A 21 3.58 5.29 23.30
C ARG A 21 2.37 5.02 22.41
N LYS A 22 2.28 5.70 21.26
CA LYS A 22 1.16 5.56 20.29
C LYS A 22 1.29 4.36 19.34
N GLY A 23 2.33 3.52 19.52
CA GLY A 23 2.52 2.30 18.74
C GLY A 23 2.90 2.53 17.26
N PHE A 24 3.44 3.72 16.96
CA PHE A 24 4.06 4.04 15.68
C PHE A 24 5.48 3.47 15.62
N THR A 25 5.82 2.93 14.46
CA THR A 25 7.18 2.52 14.08
C THR A 25 7.61 3.34 12.88
N GLN A 26 8.88 3.31 12.50
CA GLN A 26 9.36 3.99 11.28
C GLN A 26 8.57 3.54 10.03
N ASN A 27 8.30 2.23 9.88
CA ASN A 27 7.46 1.70 8.81
C ASN A 27 6.04 2.31 8.78
N LYS A 28 5.39 2.41 9.94
CA LYS A 28 4.07 3.05 10.04
C LYS A 28 4.15 4.55 9.75
N GLY A 29 5.22 5.20 10.17
CA GLY A 29 5.49 6.60 9.85
C GLY A 29 5.57 6.82 8.33
N LEU A 30 6.37 6.02 7.64
CA LEU A 30 6.47 6.05 6.17
C LEU A 30 5.10 5.82 5.52
N SER A 31 4.33 4.86 6.01
CA SER A 31 2.98 4.60 5.50
C SER A 31 2.06 5.81 5.65
N GLU A 32 2.06 6.53 6.77
CA GLU A 32 1.20 7.71 6.89
C GLU A 32 1.66 8.87 5.99
N ILE A 33 2.97 9.04 5.76
CA ILE A 33 3.46 10.05 4.80
C ILE A 33 2.96 9.72 3.38
N VAL A 34 3.04 8.46 2.95
CA VAL A 34 2.52 8.03 1.63
C VAL A 34 0.99 8.20 1.56
N ALA A 35 0.27 7.87 2.62
CA ALA A 35 -1.18 8.06 2.67
C ALA A 35 -1.56 9.54 2.52
N ASN A 36 -0.86 10.44 3.22
CA ASN A 36 -1.08 11.88 3.11
C ASN A 36 -0.76 12.41 1.70
N ALA A 37 0.30 11.91 1.05
CA ALA A 37 0.61 12.25 -0.34
C ALA A 37 -0.51 11.80 -1.29
N SER A 38 -1.02 10.58 -1.13
CA SER A 38 -2.17 10.09 -1.91
C SER A 38 -3.42 10.95 -1.68
N ASP A 39 -3.70 11.35 -0.44
CA ASP A 39 -4.83 12.23 -0.08
C ASP A 39 -4.64 13.66 -0.64
N ALA A 40 -3.40 14.07 -0.88
CA ALA A 40 -3.05 15.30 -1.58
C ALA A 40 -3.20 15.19 -3.11
N GLY A 41 -3.57 14.02 -3.64
CA GLY A 41 -3.73 13.77 -5.07
C GLY A 41 -2.39 13.55 -5.80
N ALA A 42 -1.33 13.20 -5.07
CA ALA A 42 -0.03 12.91 -5.67
C ALA A 42 -0.11 11.68 -6.57
N SER A 43 0.56 11.74 -7.72
CA SER A 43 0.74 10.61 -8.63
C SER A 43 1.98 9.78 -8.28
N TYR A 44 2.94 10.37 -7.57
CA TYR A 44 4.09 9.63 -7.04
C TYR A 44 4.68 10.23 -5.75
N VAL A 45 5.49 9.40 -5.08
CA VAL A 45 6.35 9.79 -3.96
C VAL A 45 7.77 9.34 -4.23
N MET A 46 8.73 10.21 -4.00
CA MET A 46 10.15 9.92 -4.04
C MET A 46 10.74 9.89 -2.63
N PHE A 47 11.41 8.79 -2.29
CA PHE A 47 12.30 8.69 -1.15
C PHE A 47 13.72 8.93 -1.64
N GLN A 48 14.41 9.93 -1.11
CA GLN A 48 15.78 10.26 -1.48
C GLN A 48 16.67 10.21 -0.24
N ILE A 49 17.64 9.30 -0.26
CA ILE A 49 18.65 9.17 0.80
C ILE A 49 19.84 10.05 0.44
N SER A 50 20.21 10.96 1.32
CA SER A 50 21.38 11.84 1.18
C SER A 50 22.20 11.82 2.47
N GLY A 51 23.45 12.27 2.40
CA GLY A 51 24.43 12.06 3.48
C GLY A 51 24.03 12.57 4.88
N ASN A 52 23.20 13.60 4.98
CA ASN A 52 22.73 14.16 6.25
C ASN A 52 21.20 14.17 6.39
N VAL A 53 20.45 13.85 5.34
CA VAL A 53 19.00 13.98 5.30
C VAL A 53 18.39 12.90 4.42
N ILE A 54 17.23 12.39 4.84
CA ILE A 54 16.34 11.59 4.02
C ILE A 54 15.17 12.50 3.64
N LYS A 55 15.00 12.74 2.34
CA LYS A 55 13.89 13.52 1.81
C LYS A 55 12.78 12.59 1.34
N ILE A 56 11.54 12.94 1.67
CA ILE A 56 10.34 12.28 1.16
C ILE A 56 9.50 13.35 0.51
N TRP A 57 9.30 13.28 -0.80
CA TRP A 57 8.59 14.34 -1.51
C TRP A 57 7.60 13.81 -2.54
N ASP A 58 6.54 14.58 -2.76
CA ASP A 58 5.40 14.24 -3.61
C ASP A 58 5.01 15.40 -4.54
N ASP A 59 4.26 15.08 -5.59
CA ASP A 59 3.71 16.00 -6.58
C ASP A 59 2.25 16.39 -6.32
N GLY A 60 1.79 16.29 -5.07
CA GLY A 60 0.42 16.58 -4.70
C GLY A 60 0.08 18.08 -4.77
N LYS A 61 -1.13 18.41 -4.28
CA LYS A 61 -1.65 19.80 -4.27
C LYS A 61 -0.87 20.79 -3.39
N GLY A 62 0.06 20.30 -2.58
CA GLY A 62 0.76 21.07 -1.54
C GLY A 62 -0.18 21.68 -0.51
N MET A 63 0.34 22.61 0.30
CA MET A 63 -0.40 23.25 1.38
C MET A 63 -0.42 24.78 1.23
N THR A 64 -1.49 25.39 1.73
CA THR A 64 -1.55 26.82 2.05
C THR A 64 -1.04 27.04 3.47
N LEU A 65 -0.85 28.29 3.90
CA LEU A 65 -0.45 28.62 5.27
C LEU A 65 -1.38 27.99 6.31
N GLU A 66 -2.68 28.10 6.09
CA GLU A 66 -3.70 27.50 6.94
C GLU A 66 -3.57 25.96 6.99
N LYS A 67 -3.37 25.30 5.84
CA LYS A 67 -3.24 23.83 5.80
C LYS A 67 -1.98 23.33 6.51
N ILE A 68 -0.84 24.01 6.36
CA ILE A 68 0.39 23.61 7.07
C ILE A 68 0.26 23.87 8.59
N GLN A 69 -0.43 24.93 9.02
CA GLN A 69 -0.79 25.12 10.43
C GLN A 69 -1.67 23.97 10.94
N HIS A 70 -2.70 23.59 10.17
CA HIS A 70 -3.60 22.49 10.49
C HIS A 70 -2.92 21.12 10.53
N MET A 71 -1.84 20.91 9.77
CA MET A 71 -1.04 19.68 9.83
C MET A 71 -0.41 19.47 11.22
N TYR A 72 -0.07 20.55 11.91
CA TYR A 72 0.51 20.54 13.27
C TYR A 72 -0.53 20.78 14.38
N ASP A 73 -1.80 20.97 14.04
CA ASP A 73 -2.90 21.06 15.02
C ASP A 73 -3.32 19.64 15.45
N SER A 74 -2.88 19.22 16.63
CA SER A 74 -3.07 17.84 17.08
C SER A 74 -4.55 17.51 17.28
N GLU A 75 -4.97 16.34 16.77
CA GLU A 75 -6.35 15.84 16.84
C GLU A 75 -7.35 16.64 16.00
N ARG A 76 -6.89 17.49 15.08
CA ARG A 76 -7.75 18.24 14.15
C ARG A 76 -8.23 17.38 12.99
N GLU A 77 -9.53 17.41 12.73
CA GLU A 77 -10.09 16.85 11.50
C GLU A 77 -9.87 17.80 10.32
N ASN A 78 -9.09 17.38 9.33
CA ASN A 78 -8.74 18.23 8.18
C ASN A 78 -9.61 18.00 6.94
N HIS A 79 -10.28 16.84 6.85
CA HIS A 79 -10.90 16.34 5.61
C HIS A 79 -12.25 15.65 5.85
N THR A 80 -13.11 16.22 6.69
CA THR A 80 -14.40 15.60 7.09
C THR A 80 -15.37 15.35 5.94
N THR A 81 -15.20 16.04 4.82
CA THR A 81 -16.04 15.94 3.62
C THR A 81 -15.36 15.20 2.46
N GLU A 82 -14.16 14.68 2.67
CA GLU A 82 -13.38 13.99 1.63
C GLU A 82 -13.20 12.51 2.00
N GLU A 83 -13.18 11.63 1.01
CA GLU A 83 -12.90 10.19 1.18
C GLU A 83 -11.39 9.93 1.23
N THR A 84 -10.72 10.54 2.20
CA THR A 84 -9.27 10.44 2.38
C THR A 84 -8.91 9.23 3.24
N MET A 85 -7.69 8.72 3.07
CA MET A 85 -7.13 7.67 3.92
C MET A 85 -7.04 8.13 5.37
N GLY A 86 -6.91 9.44 5.64
CA GLY A 86 -7.06 10.11 6.94
C GLY A 86 -8.19 9.59 7.85
N VAL A 87 -7.98 9.67 9.17
CA VAL A 87 -9.01 9.38 10.19
C VAL A 87 -9.00 10.43 11.31
N SER A 88 -7.84 10.70 11.90
CA SER A 88 -7.77 11.31 13.24
C SER A 88 -6.91 12.56 13.41
N GLY A 89 -6.28 13.06 12.34
CA GLY A 89 -5.51 14.31 12.41
C GLY A 89 -4.17 14.25 13.14
N VAL A 90 -3.73 13.09 13.64
CA VAL A 90 -2.46 12.96 14.39
C VAL A 90 -1.37 12.20 13.64
N GLY A 91 -1.73 11.53 12.54
CA GLY A 91 -0.84 10.60 11.83
C GLY A 91 0.43 11.27 11.31
N GLY A 92 0.30 12.38 10.57
CA GLY A 92 1.44 13.11 10.01
C GLY A 92 2.41 13.62 11.08
N LEU A 93 1.88 14.30 12.10
CA LEU A 93 2.65 14.82 13.23
C LEU A 93 3.48 13.73 13.92
N ILE A 94 2.84 12.64 14.35
CA ILE A 94 3.54 11.54 15.05
C ILE A 94 4.54 10.87 14.11
N SER A 95 4.22 10.74 12.82
CA SER A 95 5.11 10.14 11.84
C SER A 95 6.40 10.95 11.68
N LEU A 96 6.29 12.27 11.52
CA LEU A 96 7.46 13.14 11.44
C LEU A 96 8.32 13.07 12.70
N TYR A 97 7.69 13.07 13.88
CA TYR A 97 8.40 12.87 15.15
C TYR A 97 9.16 11.53 15.18
N ILE A 98 8.50 10.42 14.86
CA ILE A 98 9.10 9.08 14.92
C ILE A 98 10.20 8.91 13.88
N LEU A 99 10.02 9.45 12.67
CA LEU A 99 11.02 9.38 11.61
C LEU A 99 12.23 10.28 11.88
N SER A 100 12.07 11.36 12.64
CA SER A 100 13.17 12.27 12.99
C SER A 100 14.24 11.68 13.90
N LYS A 101 13.98 10.52 14.49
CA LYS A 101 14.88 9.89 15.46
C LYS A 101 16.14 9.34 14.81
N ASP A 102 17.25 9.51 15.49
CA ASP A 102 18.48 8.79 15.19
C ASP A 102 18.44 7.33 15.66
N ASP A 103 19.55 6.63 15.45
CA ASP A 103 19.69 5.21 15.80
C ASP A 103 19.73 4.95 17.32
N ASP A 104 20.03 5.98 18.11
CA ASP A 104 19.95 5.97 19.58
C ASP A 104 18.53 6.32 20.09
N GLY A 105 17.62 6.66 19.18
CA GLY A 105 16.23 6.99 19.46
C GLY A 105 16.00 8.45 19.89
N ALA A 106 17.02 9.31 19.81
CA ALA A 106 16.89 10.73 20.09
C ALA A 106 16.24 11.45 18.91
N ALA A 107 15.18 12.21 19.18
CA ALA A 107 14.49 13.00 18.16
C ALA A 107 15.33 14.21 17.76
N ARG A 108 15.26 14.62 16.49
CA ARG A 108 15.99 15.75 15.93
C ARG A 108 15.03 16.65 15.13
N PRO A 109 15.40 17.91 14.82
CA PRO A 109 14.54 18.79 14.04
C PRO A 109 14.20 18.21 12.66
N SER A 110 12.95 18.30 12.24
CA SER A 110 12.51 17.95 10.88
C SER A 110 11.93 19.17 10.17
N MET A 111 12.13 19.27 8.85
CA MET A 111 11.57 20.36 8.05
C MET A 111 10.53 19.82 7.07
N THR A 112 9.50 20.63 6.80
CA THR A 112 8.54 20.37 5.71
C THR A 112 8.50 21.58 4.80
N TYR A 113 8.78 21.38 3.53
CA TYR A 113 8.70 22.36 2.46
C TYR A 113 7.42 22.10 1.68
N THR A 114 6.66 23.13 1.33
CA THR A 114 5.43 22.95 0.56
C THR A 114 5.11 24.16 -0.30
N LYS A 115 4.46 23.88 -1.43
CA LYS A 115 3.93 24.89 -2.34
C LYS A 115 2.59 24.40 -2.87
N SER A 116 1.53 25.16 -2.64
CA SER A 116 0.26 24.97 -3.36
C SER A 116 0.29 25.69 -4.71
N GLU A 117 -0.52 25.28 -5.68
CA GLU A 117 -0.49 25.79 -7.08
C GLU A 117 -0.39 27.33 -7.16
N HIS A 118 -1.24 28.04 -6.40
CA HIS A 118 -1.28 29.51 -6.35
C HIS A 118 -0.80 30.11 -5.01
N GLY A 119 -0.29 29.29 -4.09
CA GLY A 119 0.15 29.75 -2.76
C GLY A 119 1.61 30.20 -2.71
N PRO A 120 2.07 30.72 -1.56
CA PRO A 120 3.48 31.00 -1.31
C PRO A 120 4.29 29.70 -1.14
N TYR A 121 5.63 29.83 -1.21
CA TYR A 121 6.55 28.77 -0.79
C TYR A 121 6.70 28.84 0.72
N LEU A 122 6.31 27.77 1.40
CA LEU A 122 6.28 27.70 2.86
C LEU A 122 7.21 26.61 3.36
N MET A 123 7.90 26.88 4.45
CA MET A 123 8.66 25.90 5.22
C MET A 123 8.15 25.88 6.65
N SER A 124 8.00 24.70 7.23
CA SER A 124 7.86 24.53 8.68
C SER A 124 9.08 23.84 9.28
N ILE A 125 9.46 24.23 10.49
CA ILE A 125 10.52 23.59 11.28
C ILE A 125 9.90 23.07 12.57
N ALA A 126 9.96 21.74 12.77
CA ALA A 126 9.51 21.10 14.00
C ALA A 126 10.74 20.68 14.84
N PRO A 127 11.10 21.42 15.90
CA PRO A 127 12.29 21.15 16.73
C PRO A 127 11.99 20.06 17.77
N TRP A 128 11.90 18.81 17.32
CA TRP A 128 11.45 17.69 18.17
C TRP A 128 12.33 17.43 19.39
N ASP A 129 13.63 17.70 19.30
CA ASP A 129 14.57 17.68 20.41
C ASP A 129 14.19 18.68 21.50
N VAL A 130 13.94 19.94 21.12
CA VAL A 130 13.51 21.01 22.04
C VAL A 130 12.14 20.70 22.63
N ILE A 131 11.18 20.27 21.81
CA ILE A 131 9.83 19.87 22.24
C ILE A 131 9.93 18.77 23.32
N LYS A 132 10.81 17.78 23.13
CA LYS A 132 11.02 16.70 24.10
C LYS A 132 11.74 17.17 25.36
N GLN A 133 12.73 18.04 25.23
CA GLN A 133 13.49 18.57 26.35
C GLN A 133 12.63 19.47 27.26
N GLU A 134 11.85 20.37 26.67
CA GLU A 134 10.98 21.30 27.39
C GLU A 134 9.64 20.67 27.78
N VAL A 135 9.32 19.51 27.20
CA VAL A 135 8.06 18.78 27.38
C VAL A 135 6.85 19.65 27.00
N ARG A 136 7.03 20.47 25.97
CA ARG A 136 6.11 21.50 25.49
C ARG A 136 6.01 21.42 23.96
N TYR A 137 4.80 21.43 23.41
CA TYR A 137 4.51 21.32 21.98
C TYR A 137 3.87 22.60 21.42
N ASP A 138 2.95 23.21 22.15
CA ASP A 138 2.11 24.31 21.70
C ASP A 138 2.96 25.55 21.42
N GLY A 139 2.92 25.98 20.15
CA GLY A 139 3.64 27.15 19.65
C GLY A 139 5.14 26.92 19.39
N MET A 140 5.61 25.67 19.36
CA MET A 140 7.03 25.34 19.11
C MET A 140 7.38 25.11 17.63
N VAL A 141 6.38 24.96 16.76
CA VAL A 141 6.61 24.76 15.32
C VAL A 141 6.66 26.10 14.62
N ASP A 142 7.79 26.42 14.02
CA ASP A 142 7.96 27.63 13.22
C ASP A 142 7.46 27.40 11.79
N ILE A 143 6.80 28.41 11.22
CA ILE A 143 6.36 28.41 9.82
C ILE A 143 6.78 29.73 9.18
N GLU A 144 7.58 29.64 8.12
CA GLU A 144 8.17 30.78 7.44
C GLU A 144 8.17 30.60 5.91
N SER A 145 8.52 31.67 5.20
CA SER A 145 8.73 31.61 3.74
C SER A 145 10.07 30.93 3.43
N MET A 146 10.10 30.12 2.36
CA MET A 146 11.36 29.55 1.88
C MET A 146 12.33 30.64 1.40
N THR A 147 13.63 30.40 1.56
CA THR A 147 14.70 31.17 0.92
C THR A 147 14.82 30.83 -0.57
N GLU A 148 15.51 31.67 -1.35
CA GLU A 148 15.73 31.42 -2.78
C GLU A 148 16.45 30.08 -3.05
N GLU A 149 17.41 29.71 -2.22
CA GLU A 149 18.14 28.44 -2.33
C GLU A 149 17.24 27.23 -2.04
N GLN A 150 16.37 27.34 -1.04
CA GLN A 150 15.37 26.32 -0.72
C GLN A 150 14.35 26.19 -1.85
N MET A 151 13.88 27.30 -2.41
CA MET A 151 12.98 27.32 -3.57
C MET A 151 13.63 26.64 -4.79
N ALA A 152 14.91 26.96 -5.08
CA ALA A 152 15.64 26.35 -6.17
C ALA A 152 15.81 24.83 -5.98
N THR A 153 16.04 24.39 -4.74
CA THR A 153 16.12 22.95 -4.40
C THR A 153 14.77 22.27 -4.58
N PHE A 154 13.70 22.87 -4.04
CA PHE A 154 12.33 22.36 -4.18
C PHE A 154 11.89 22.30 -5.66
N HIS A 155 12.29 23.28 -6.47
CA HIS A 155 12.07 23.26 -7.91
C HIS A 155 12.81 22.13 -8.58
N LYS A 156 14.08 21.90 -8.26
CA LYS A 156 14.84 20.79 -8.84
C LYS A 156 14.18 19.43 -8.53
N GLU A 157 13.55 19.29 -7.36
CA GLU A 157 12.80 18.10 -6.97
C GLU A 157 11.49 17.97 -7.78
N THR A 158 10.75 19.06 -7.99
CA THR A 158 9.37 19.03 -8.53
C THR A 158 9.23 19.31 -10.04
N VAL A 159 10.17 20.05 -10.64
CA VAL A 159 10.02 20.68 -11.97
C VAL A 159 10.32 19.75 -13.15
N GLU A 160 11.06 18.65 -12.96
CA GLU A 160 11.39 17.80 -14.12
C GLU A 160 10.18 17.08 -14.73
N LYS A 161 9.01 17.05 -14.06
CA LYS A 161 7.85 16.29 -14.57
C LYS A 161 6.44 16.89 -14.35
N PHE A 162 6.19 17.85 -13.45
CA PHE A 162 4.81 18.24 -13.07
C PHE A 162 4.61 19.74 -12.69
N LYS A 163 3.34 20.11 -12.39
CA LYS A 163 2.92 21.41 -11.85
C LYS A 163 3.79 21.81 -10.65
N ILE A 164 3.96 23.12 -10.42
CA ILE A 164 4.78 23.68 -9.33
C ILE A 164 4.08 23.56 -7.96
N SER A 165 3.54 22.39 -7.62
CA SER A 165 2.94 22.10 -6.31
C SER A 165 3.45 20.78 -5.76
N GLY A 166 3.44 20.66 -4.43
CA GLY A 166 3.88 19.45 -3.75
C GLY A 166 4.32 19.71 -2.32
N THR A 167 4.85 18.66 -1.70
CA THR A 167 5.42 18.71 -0.35
C THR A 167 6.71 17.90 -0.30
N THR A 168 7.73 18.42 0.40
CA THR A 168 8.97 17.70 0.73
C THR A 168 9.15 17.68 2.23
N HIS A 169 9.19 16.49 2.84
CA HIS A 169 9.62 16.29 4.21
C HIS A 169 11.13 15.99 4.22
N ALA A 170 11.91 16.85 4.87
CA ALA A 170 13.34 16.67 5.09
C ALA A 170 13.58 16.16 6.51
N ILE A 171 13.94 14.88 6.62
CA ILE A 171 14.09 14.15 7.87
C ILE A 171 15.58 13.91 8.12
N PRO A 172 16.12 14.16 9.31
CA PRO A 172 17.51 13.86 9.63
C PRO A 172 17.88 12.41 9.33
N TYR A 173 19.03 12.19 8.71
CA TYR A 173 19.48 10.85 8.33
C TYR A 173 19.73 9.96 9.56
N SER A 174 19.24 8.72 9.52
CA SER A 174 19.62 7.62 10.44
C SER A 174 19.80 6.33 9.66
N ASP A 175 20.73 5.48 10.11
CA ASP A 175 21.04 4.22 9.44
C ASP A 175 19.82 3.29 9.47
N GLY A 176 19.07 3.26 10.57
CA GLY A 176 17.86 2.48 10.74
C GLY A 176 16.75 2.85 9.76
N LEU A 177 16.48 4.15 9.57
CA LEU A 177 15.48 4.59 8.60
C LEU A 177 15.91 4.30 7.16
N ALA A 178 17.18 4.55 6.83
CA ALA A 178 17.75 4.25 5.52
C ALA A 178 17.66 2.74 5.21
N ALA A 179 18.02 1.88 6.17
CA ALA A 179 17.95 0.44 6.02
C ALA A 179 16.51 -0.05 5.78
N ILE A 180 15.53 0.49 6.52
CA ILE A 180 14.11 0.18 6.30
C ILE A 180 13.66 0.58 4.90
N LEU A 181 14.02 1.78 4.42
CA LEU A 181 13.67 2.24 3.09
C LEU A 181 14.28 1.35 1.99
N ILE A 182 15.57 1.01 2.11
CA ILE A 182 16.24 0.11 1.16
C ILE A 182 15.58 -1.27 1.16
N GLU A 183 15.19 -1.77 2.34
CA GLU A 183 14.54 -3.06 2.49
C GLU A 183 13.14 -3.09 1.87
N GLN A 184 12.35 -2.00 2.00
CA GLN A 184 11.02 -1.89 1.35
C GLN A 184 11.08 -2.10 -0.17
N PHE A 185 12.19 -1.69 -0.81
CA PHE A 185 12.38 -1.72 -2.27
C PHE A 185 13.11 -2.96 -2.79
N GLN A 186 13.44 -3.93 -1.94
CA GLN A 186 13.92 -5.23 -2.39
C GLN A 186 12.80 -6.00 -3.10
N ASP A 187 13.14 -6.85 -4.07
CA ASP A 187 12.15 -7.71 -4.74
C ASP A 187 11.42 -8.62 -3.73
N LYS A 188 12.15 -9.10 -2.71
CA LYS A 188 11.63 -9.98 -1.66
C LYS A 188 12.12 -9.51 -0.29
N PRO A 189 11.48 -8.50 0.32
CA PRO A 189 11.93 -7.92 1.58
C PRO A 189 12.04 -8.95 2.71
N ASN A 190 13.03 -8.83 3.57
CA ASN A 190 13.22 -9.64 4.76
C ASN A 190 12.07 -9.42 5.75
N THR A 191 11.28 -10.46 5.99
CA THR A 191 10.11 -10.41 6.88
C THR A 191 10.43 -10.19 8.34
N GLU A 192 11.66 -10.44 8.77
CA GLU A 192 12.10 -10.15 10.14
C GLU A 192 12.33 -8.65 10.35
N ILE A 193 12.65 -7.91 9.28
CA ILE A 193 12.80 -6.45 9.30
C ILE A 193 11.46 -5.79 9.01
N ILE A 194 10.77 -6.25 7.96
CA ILE A 194 9.49 -5.69 7.50
C ILE A 194 8.46 -6.81 7.36
N PRO A 195 7.56 -6.98 8.35
CA PRO A 195 6.44 -7.91 8.24
C PRO A 195 5.62 -7.66 6.97
N TYR A 196 5.03 -8.71 6.38
CA TYR A 196 4.28 -8.60 5.12
C TYR A 196 3.20 -7.50 5.17
N GLU A 197 2.50 -7.38 6.29
CA GLU A 197 1.45 -6.38 6.51
C GLU A 197 1.97 -4.95 6.62
N SER A 198 3.27 -4.75 6.84
CA SER A 198 3.93 -3.44 6.96
C SER A 198 4.67 -3.02 5.69
N ARG A 199 4.62 -3.82 4.62
CA ARG A 199 5.26 -3.48 3.35
C ARG A 199 4.46 -2.41 2.61
N LEU A 200 5.12 -1.36 2.13
CA LEU A 200 4.46 -0.31 1.35
C LEU A 200 3.82 -0.86 0.07
N SER A 201 4.47 -1.85 -0.56
CA SER A 201 3.96 -2.56 -1.73
C SER A 201 2.63 -3.28 -1.48
N VAL A 202 2.39 -3.71 -0.24
CA VAL A 202 1.17 -4.40 0.17
C VAL A 202 0.11 -3.42 0.67
N ILE A 203 0.51 -2.40 1.44
CA ILE A 203 -0.41 -1.39 2.01
C ILE A 203 -1.05 -0.56 0.90
N PHE A 204 -0.24 -0.10 -0.06
CA PHE A 204 -0.64 0.77 -1.16
C PHE A 204 -0.85 0.01 -2.48
N GLY A 205 -1.02 -1.31 -2.41
CA GLY A 205 -1.19 -2.19 -3.56
C GLY A 205 -2.21 -1.69 -4.59
N LYS A 206 -3.34 -1.19 -4.06
CA LYS A 206 -4.49 -0.69 -4.83
C LYS A 206 -4.51 0.83 -5.02
N THR A 207 -3.65 1.55 -4.33
CA THR A 207 -3.61 3.01 -4.38
C THR A 207 -2.96 3.45 -5.68
N PRO A 208 -3.53 4.40 -6.42
CA PRO A 208 -2.99 4.86 -7.72
C PRO A 208 -1.80 5.83 -7.55
N ILE A 209 -0.82 5.46 -6.72
CA ILE A 209 0.40 6.24 -6.47
C ILE A 209 1.64 5.39 -6.77
N ASP A 210 2.62 5.96 -7.46
CA ASP A 210 3.91 5.32 -7.71
C ASP A 210 4.93 5.69 -6.62
N LEU A 211 5.74 4.72 -6.16
CA LEU A 211 6.72 4.95 -5.11
C LEU A 211 8.13 4.69 -5.67
N PHE A 212 9.05 5.63 -5.43
CA PHE A 212 10.41 5.60 -5.96
C PHE A 212 11.45 5.77 -4.86
N LEU A 213 12.61 5.14 -5.00
CA LEU A 213 13.75 5.28 -4.11
C LEU A 213 15.01 5.68 -4.89
N ASP A 214 15.56 6.84 -4.55
CA ASP A 214 16.92 7.27 -4.89
C ASP A 214 17.82 7.04 -3.67
N LYS A 215 18.83 6.19 -3.83
CA LYS A 215 19.79 5.87 -2.76
C LYS A 215 20.90 6.91 -2.59
N GLY A 216 21.02 7.87 -3.51
CA GLY A 216 22.06 8.90 -3.48
C GLY A 216 23.49 8.39 -3.69
N ASP A 217 23.66 7.11 -4.02
CA ASP A 217 24.94 6.43 -4.26
C ASP A 217 25.28 6.31 -5.76
N GLY A 218 24.49 6.94 -6.62
CA GLY A 218 24.62 6.86 -8.08
C GLY A 218 23.99 5.61 -8.70
N THR A 219 23.37 4.73 -7.91
CA THR A 219 22.58 3.62 -8.46
C THR A 219 21.27 4.11 -9.08
N PRO A 220 20.71 3.39 -10.06
CA PRO A 220 19.44 3.77 -10.68
C PRO A 220 18.31 3.87 -9.66
N VAL A 221 17.43 4.85 -9.85
CA VAL A 221 16.20 5.00 -9.07
C VAL A 221 15.37 3.74 -9.16
N LEU A 222 14.98 3.21 -8.00
CA LEU A 222 14.16 2.00 -7.90
C LEU A 222 12.68 2.37 -7.88
N LYS A 223 11.85 1.70 -8.68
CA LYS A 223 10.39 1.79 -8.59
C LYS A 223 9.86 0.63 -7.77
N LEU A 224 9.02 0.91 -6.77
CA LEU A 224 8.40 -0.13 -5.96
C LEU A 224 7.34 -0.88 -6.77
N LYS A 225 7.47 -2.21 -6.86
CA LYS A 225 6.42 -3.06 -7.39
C LYS A 225 5.31 -3.20 -6.34
N LYS A 226 4.06 -2.91 -6.72
CA LYS A 226 2.89 -2.96 -5.84
C LYS A 226 2.17 -4.30 -5.95
N TYR A 227 1.73 -4.84 -4.82
CA TYR A 227 1.02 -6.11 -4.71
C TYR A 227 -0.49 -5.89 -4.56
N ASP A 228 -1.25 -6.28 -5.56
CA ASP A 228 -2.71 -6.33 -5.55
C ASP A 228 -3.18 -7.67 -6.14
N TYR A 229 -3.55 -8.61 -5.26
CA TYR A 229 -4.00 -9.93 -5.69
C TYR A 229 -5.23 -9.86 -6.60
N MET A 230 -6.11 -8.86 -6.42
CA MET A 230 -7.38 -8.72 -7.14
C MET A 230 -7.27 -7.88 -8.42
N SER A 231 -6.07 -7.43 -8.77
CA SER A 231 -5.78 -6.62 -9.98
C SER A 231 -6.01 -7.34 -11.32
N GLY A 232 -6.08 -8.67 -11.33
CA GLY A 232 -6.23 -9.46 -12.55
C GLY A 232 -7.61 -9.32 -13.19
N LYS A 233 -7.70 -9.69 -14.47
CA LYS A 233 -8.96 -9.86 -15.20
C LYS A 233 -9.69 -11.12 -14.73
N ASN A 234 -11.00 -11.20 -14.95
CA ASN A 234 -11.81 -12.34 -14.50
C ASN A 234 -11.31 -13.70 -15.04
N ASN A 235 -10.77 -13.75 -16.26
CA ASN A 235 -10.23 -14.99 -16.84
C ASN A 235 -8.89 -15.43 -16.24
N GLU A 236 -8.29 -14.65 -15.35
CA GLU A 236 -7.09 -15.03 -14.58
C GLU A 236 -7.44 -15.76 -13.26
N TYR A 237 -8.73 -15.93 -12.95
CA TYR A 237 -9.22 -16.59 -11.74
C TYR A 237 -10.11 -17.78 -12.10
N TYR A 238 -10.03 -18.86 -11.32
CA TYR A 238 -10.98 -19.96 -11.44
C TYR A 238 -12.39 -19.43 -11.19
N VAL A 239 -13.29 -19.66 -12.14
CA VAL A 239 -14.69 -19.18 -12.18
C VAL A 239 -14.88 -17.66 -12.05
N GLY A 240 -13.82 -16.85 -12.22
CA GLY A 240 -13.87 -15.39 -12.14
C GLY A 240 -13.68 -14.81 -10.74
N LYS A 241 -13.77 -13.48 -10.63
CA LYS A 241 -13.88 -12.79 -9.34
C LYS A 241 -15.36 -12.76 -8.92
N ASN A 242 -15.62 -13.02 -7.63
CA ASN A 242 -16.97 -12.87 -7.06
C ASN A 242 -16.97 -11.63 -6.17
N GLU A 243 -17.75 -10.63 -6.58
CA GLU A 243 -17.93 -9.37 -5.87
C GLU A 243 -19.37 -9.28 -5.37
N GLU A 244 -19.55 -9.08 -4.06
CA GLU A 244 -20.87 -8.98 -3.43
C GLU A 244 -20.91 -7.71 -2.57
N ARG A 245 -22.11 -7.13 -2.42
CA ARG A 245 -22.31 -5.93 -1.59
C ARG A 245 -23.05 -6.30 -0.31
N ILE A 246 -22.45 -5.94 0.83
CA ILE A 246 -23.05 -6.10 2.16
C ILE A 246 -23.48 -4.72 2.64
N HIS A 247 -24.78 -4.54 2.85
CA HIS A 247 -25.35 -3.34 3.42
C HIS A 247 -25.30 -3.44 4.94
N PHE A 248 -24.64 -2.48 5.59
CA PHE A 248 -24.65 -2.37 7.04
C PHE A 248 -25.71 -1.35 7.45
N ILE A 249 -26.74 -1.80 8.14
CA ILE A 249 -27.93 -1.01 8.46
C ILE A 249 -28.11 -0.88 9.98
N GLN A 250 -28.89 0.12 10.37
CA GLN A 250 -29.37 0.34 11.73
C GLN A 250 -30.90 0.46 11.72
N ASP A 251 -31.57 -0.26 12.62
CA ASP A 251 -33.01 -0.16 12.82
C ASP A 251 -33.39 1.05 13.71
N GLU A 252 -34.70 1.27 13.89
CA GLU A 252 -35.24 2.35 14.74
C GLU A 252 -34.86 2.21 16.23
N ASN A 253 -34.52 1.00 16.68
CA ASN A 253 -34.08 0.71 18.04
C ASN A 253 -32.56 0.86 18.20
N GLY A 254 -31.85 1.25 17.14
CA GLY A 254 -30.40 1.37 17.11
C GLY A 254 -29.65 0.05 16.93
N ILE A 255 -30.36 -1.06 16.68
CA ILE A 255 -29.76 -2.38 16.44
C ILE A 255 -29.12 -2.39 15.07
N GLN A 256 -27.86 -2.81 15.03
CA GLN A 256 -27.07 -2.91 13.82
C GLN A 256 -27.12 -4.33 13.23
N GLN A 257 -27.17 -4.41 11.90
CA GLN A 257 -27.26 -5.68 11.17
C GLN A 257 -26.58 -5.58 9.80
N SER A 258 -25.99 -6.69 9.35
CA SER A 258 -25.51 -6.86 7.98
C SER A 258 -26.58 -7.55 7.15
N LEU A 259 -26.91 -6.96 6.00
CA LEU A 259 -27.79 -7.51 4.98
C LEU A 259 -27.01 -7.71 3.67
N TRP A 260 -27.30 -8.78 2.97
CA TRP A 260 -26.78 -9.04 1.62
C TRP A 260 -27.95 -9.50 0.74
N TYR A 261 -27.99 -9.06 -0.52
CA TYR A 261 -29.05 -9.43 -1.44
C TYR A 261 -28.63 -10.64 -2.26
N ASP A 262 -29.36 -11.75 -2.16
CA ASP A 262 -29.11 -12.93 -2.98
C ASP A 262 -29.94 -12.86 -4.26
N ASP A 263 -29.28 -12.61 -5.38
CA ASP A 263 -29.94 -12.53 -6.69
C ASP A 263 -30.68 -13.82 -7.06
N VAL A 264 -30.22 -14.98 -6.59
CA VAL A 264 -30.87 -16.27 -6.90
C VAL A 264 -32.16 -16.46 -6.12
N ALA A 265 -32.19 -16.01 -4.86
CA ALA A 265 -33.36 -16.10 -4.00
C ALA A 265 -34.26 -14.86 -4.09
N GLU A 266 -33.86 -13.86 -4.88
CA GLU A 266 -34.50 -12.55 -5.02
C GLU A 266 -34.88 -11.93 -3.67
N SER A 267 -34.00 -12.06 -2.68
CA SER A 267 -34.27 -11.64 -1.31
C SER A 267 -33.03 -11.18 -0.57
N TRP A 268 -33.27 -10.27 0.38
CA TRP A 268 -32.26 -9.85 1.36
C TRP A 268 -32.09 -10.93 2.40
N MET A 269 -30.84 -11.17 2.79
CA MET A 269 -30.41 -12.27 3.63
C MET A 269 -29.63 -11.73 4.84
N ALA A 270 -29.84 -12.33 6.01
CA ALA A 270 -29.18 -11.91 7.24
C ALA A 270 -28.87 -13.09 8.18
N PHE A 271 -27.87 -12.88 9.05
CA PHE A 271 -27.68 -13.68 10.25
C PHE A 271 -28.28 -12.92 11.43
N HIS A 272 -29.40 -13.38 11.99
CA HIS A 272 -30.08 -12.63 13.04
C HIS A 272 -29.39 -12.74 14.40
N ASN A 273 -29.41 -11.65 15.15
CA ASN A 273 -28.98 -11.63 16.54
C ASN A 273 -30.14 -12.08 17.46
N ARG A 274 -29.98 -13.21 18.16
CA ARG A 274 -30.88 -13.68 19.23
C ARG A 274 -30.24 -13.48 20.59
N LYS A 275 -30.66 -12.43 21.31
CA LYS A 275 -30.18 -12.10 22.67
C LYS A 275 -28.64 -12.00 22.74
N LYS A 276 -27.96 -13.08 23.16
CA LYS A 276 -26.50 -13.16 23.35
C LYS A 276 -25.78 -13.94 22.24
N THR A 277 -26.50 -14.45 21.25
CA THR A 277 -25.96 -15.30 20.19
C THR A 277 -26.47 -14.85 18.84
N THR A 278 -25.60 -14.82 17.84
CA THR A 278 -26.04 -14.72 16.43
C THR A 278 -26.49 -16.13 15.96
N GLU A 279 -27.43 -16.20 15.03
CA GLU A 279 -27.85 -17.44 14.37
C GLU A 279 -26.76 -17.99 13.43
N ARG A 280 -26.64 -19.31 13.33
CA ARG A 280 -25.61 -19.97 12.49
C ARG A 280 -25.99 -20.09 11.03
N ASP A 281 -27.28 -20.03 10.74
CA ASP A 281 -27.83 -20.12 9.40
C ASP A 281 -28.28 -18.74 8.93
N ILE A 282 -28.17 -18.51 7.63
CA ILE A 282 -28.63 -17.29 6.99
C ILE A 282 -30.11 -17.44 6.61
N SER A 283 -30.91 -16.40 6.77
CA SER A 283 -32.34 -16.43 6.43
C SER A 283 -32.81 -15.17 5.70
N PRO A 284 -33.86 -15.30 4.87
CA PRO A 284 -34.52 -14.16 4.25
C PRO A 284 -34.98 -13.13 5.29
N THR A 285 -34.74 -11.86 5.01
CA THR A 285 -35.01 -10.72 5.90
C THR A 285 -35.51 -9.55 5.07
N PRO A 286 -36.66 -8.93 5.35
CA PRO A 286 -37.11 -7.77 4.57
C PRO A 286 -36.18 -6.56 4.79
N PHE A 287 -35.91 -5.80 3.73
CA PHE A 287 -35.30 -4.48 3.83
C PHE A 287 -36.40 -3.45 4.11
N LEU A 288 -36.49 -2.97 5.35
CA LEU A 288 -37.55 -2.05 5.75
C LEU A 288 -37.18 -0.60 5.39
N PRO A 289 -38.14 0.23 4.96
CA PRO A 289 -37.90 1.64 4.67
C PRO A 289 -37.38 2.46 5.86
N THR A 290 -37.61 1.96 7.08
CA THR A 290 -37.20 2.59 8.33
C THR A 290 -35.73 2.35 8.66
N TYR A 291 -35.05 1.45 7.94
CA TYR A 291 -33.64 1.17 8.16
C TYR A 291 -32.76 2.30 7.64
N LYS A 292 -31.83 2.74 8.49
CA LYS A 292 -30.77 3.67 8.10
C LYS A 292 -29.55 2.89 7.64
N THR A 293 -29.15 3.06 6.39
CA THR A 293 -27.87 2.55 5.90
C THR A 293 -26.73 3.33 6.54
N ILE A 294 -25.85 2.62 7.25
CA ILE A 294 -24.63 3.17 7.84
C ILE A 294 -23.52 3.20 6.78
N GLY A 295 -23.41 2.14 5.99
CA GLY A 295 -22.43 2.03 4.92
C GLY A 295 -22.61 0.76 4.11
N ILE A 296 -21.82 0.66 3.04
CA ILE A 296 -21.82 -0.49 2.14
C ILE A 296 -20.40 -1.01 2.07
N LEU A 297 -20.27 -2.31 2.32
CA LEU A 297 -19.02 -3.04 2.18
C LEU A 297 -19.07 -3.82 0.87
N THR A 298 -17.95 -3.89 0.15
CA THR A 298 -17.77 -4.79 -0.98
C THR A 298 -16.87 -5.94 -0.53
N ILE A 299 -17.35 -7.17 -0.67
CA ILE A 299 -16.53 -8.36 -0.48
C ILE A 299 -16.11 -8.89 -1.84
N THR A 300 -14.81 -9.02 -2.06
CA THR A 300 -14.24 -9.62 -3.25
C THR A 300 -13.55 -10.92 -2.86
N THR A 301 -13.91 -12.01 -3.54
CA THR A 301 -13.25 -13.31 -3.36
C THR A 301 -12.80 -13.84 -4.71
N ALA A 302 -11.61 -14.43 -4.76
CA ALA A 302 -11.07 -15.02 -5.98
C ALA A 302 -9.94 -16.01 -5.70
N MET A 303 -9.72 -16.94 -6.64
CA MET A 303 -8.59 -17.86 -6.65
C MET A 303 -7.93 -17.79 -8.03
N ARG A 304 -6.70 -17.25 -8.10
CA ARG A 304 -5.95 -17.15 -9.37
C ARG A 304 -5.71 -18.55 -9.97
N ILE A 305 -5.74 -18.62 -11.29
CA ILE A 305 -5.43 -19.84 -12.03
C ILE A 305 -3.95 -20.19 -11.84
N ASP A 306 -3.68 -21.43 -11.45
CA ASP A 306 -2.34 -21.96 -11.28
C ASP A 306 -2.35 -23.46 -11.62
N PRO A 307 -1.67 -23.89 -12.71
CA PRO A 307 -1.59 -25.30 -13.08
C PRO A 307 -1.03 -26.21 -11.99
N GLN A 308 -0.24 -25.69 -11.05
CA GLN A 308 0.27 -26.46 -9.90
C GLN A 308 -0.81 -26.72 -8.85
N ILE A 309 -1.87 -25.91 -8.83
CA ILE A 309 -3.06 -26.10 -7.98
C ILE A 309 -4.07 -27.00 -8.71
N PHE A 310 -4.40 -26.64 -9.95
CA PHE A 310 -5.33 -27.37 -10.79
C PHE A 310 -5.12 -27.01 -12.27
N ASP A 311 -4.66 -27.98 -13.07
CA ASP A 311 -4.54 -27.86 -14.53
C ASP A 311 -5.79 -28.43 -15.23
N PRO A 312 -6.62 -27.62 -15.90
CA PRO A 312 -7.79 -28.12 -16.62
C PRO A 312 -7.47 -29.10 -17.77
N LEU A 313 -6.26 -29.05 -18.33
CA LEU A 313 -5.82 -29.97 -19.39
C LEU A 313 -5.40 -31.33 -18.78
N ASN A 314 -4.84 -31.29 -17.58
CA ASN A 314 -4.42 -32.45 -16.80
C ASN A 314 -5.05 -32.44 -15.40
N PRO A 315 -6.38 -32.57 -15.27
CA PRO A 315 -7.10 -32.32 -14.02
C PRO A 315 -6.78 -33.39 -12.99
N VAL A 316 -5.85 -33.05 -12.11
CA VAL A 316 -5.50 -33.79 -10.90
C VAL A 316 -5.80 -32.85 -9.73
N LEU A 317 -6.60 -33.33 -8.78
CA LEU A 317 -6.86 -32.56 -7.56
C LEU A 317 -5.61 -32.54 -6.71
N LEU A 318 -5.29 -31.37 -6.16
CA LEU A 318 -4.23 -31.23 -5.17
C LEU A 318 -4.47 -32.22 -4.02
N ASP A 319 -3.44 -32.99 -3.66
CA ASP A 319 -3.47 -34.01 -2.62
C ASP A 319 -2.72 -33.61 -1.35
N SER A 320 -1.87 -32.58 -1.45
CA SER A 320 -1.00 -32.11 -0.38
C SER A 320 -1.45 -30.79 0.24
N ALA A 321 -0.96 -30.54 1.46
CA ALA A 321 -1.17 -29.29 2.21
C ALA A 321 0.06 -28.35 2.12
N SER A 322 0.95 -28.57 1.14
CA SER A 322 2.08 -27.68 0.90
C SER A 322 1.61 -26.39 0.21
N LEU A 323 2.07 -25.25 0.71
CA LEU A 323 1.81 -23.98 0.05
C LEU A 323 2.56 -23.93 -1.28
N THR A 324 1.82 -23.67 -2.34
CA THR A 324 2.37 -23.33 -3.66
C THR A 324 2.07 -21.86 -3.96
N LEU A 325 3.07 -21.11 -4.43
CA LEU A 325 2.87 -19.75 -4.89
C LEU A 325 2.50 -19.77 -6.37
N ASN A 326 1.37 -19.15 -6.72
CA ASN A 326 1.05 -18.90 -8.12
C ASN A 326 2.05 -17.90 -8.73
N ALA A 327 2.04 -17.80 -10.06
CA ALA A 327 2.97 -16.95 -10.81
C ALA A 327 2.93 -15.46 -10.40
N TYR A 328 1.79 -14.97 -9.92
CA TYR A 328 1.68 -13.59 -9.44
C TYR A 328 2.29 -13.43 -8.05
N ASP A 329 1.92 -14.29 -7.09
CA ASP A 329 2.43 -14.23 -5.71
C ASP A 329 3.95 -14.44 -5.65
N SER A 330 4.54 -15.26 -6.54
CA SER A 330 5.98 -15.55 -6.56
C SER A 330 6.87 -14.36 -6.91
N ILE A 331 6.29 -13.29 -7.50
CA ILE A 331 6.97 -12.03 -7.79
C ILE A 331 7.28 -11.27 -6.48
N PHE A 332 6.43 -11.39 -5.47
CA PHE A 332 6.48 -10.55 -4.25
C PHE A 332 6.89 -11.32 -2.99
N PHE A 333 6.78 -12.64 -3.03
CA PHE A 333 6.95 -13.50 -1.86
C PHE A 333 7.90 -14.66 -2.12
N ASP A 334 8.54 -15.13 -1.05
CA ASP A 334 9.34 -16.35 -1.05
C ASP A 334 8.72 -17.38 -0.10
N SER A 335 8.46 -18.58 -0.61
CA SER A 335 8.06 -19.72 0.20
C SER A 335 9.23 -20.54 0.72
N ALA A 336 10.47 -20.24 0.31
CA ALA A 336 11.68 -20.92 0.78
C ALA A 336 11.98 -20.65 2.26
N HIS A 337 12.98 -21.37 2.80
CA HIS A 337 13.59 -21.13 4.12
C HIS A 337 12.61 -21.06 5.32
N GLY A 338 11.48 -21.78 5.26
CA GLY A 338 10.53 -21.84 6.37
C GLY A 338 9.52 -20.68 6.43
N HIS A 339 9.50 -19.79 5.43
CA HIS A 339 8.52 -18.71 5.35
C HIS A 339 7.11 -19.19 4.97
N GLY A 340 6.96 -20.45 4.52
CA GLY A 340 5.68 -21.02 4.08
C GLY A 340 4.55 -20.89 5.11
N GLU A 341 4.81 -21.09 6.40
CA GLU A 341 3.78 -20.95 7.45
C GLU A 341 3.40 -19.48 7.72
N LYS A 342 4.38 -18.56 7.68
CA LYS A 342 4.12 -17.12 7.77
C LYS A 342 3.27 -16.66 6.58
N LEU A 343 3.57 -17.16 5.38
CA LEU A 343 2.78 -16.88 4.19
C LEU A 343 1.38 -17.46 4.28
N LYS A 344 1.20 -18.73 4.66
CA LYS A 344 -0.14 -19.32 4.87
C LYS A 344 -0.97 -18.48 5.84
N SER A 345 -0.35 -18.01 6.94
CA SER A 345 -1.01 -17.13 7.90
C SER A 345 -1.39 -15.78 7.29
N PHE A 346 -0.48 -15.14 6.55
CA PHE A 346 -0.74 -13.86 5.87
C PHE A 346 -1.84 -13.97 4.81
N PHE A 347 -1.76 -15.02 4.00
CA PHE A 347 -2.66 -15.34 2.88
C PHE A 347 -4.03 -15.83 3.31
N GLY A 348 -4.12 -16.49 4.46
CA GLY A 348 -5.38 -16.98 4.99
C GLY A 348 -6.24 -15.94 5.69
N LYS A 349 -5.72 -14.73 5.89
CA LYS A 349 -6.46 -13.61 6.43
C LYS A 349 -7.40 -13.02 5.38
N THR A 350 -8.59 -12.64 5.81
CA THR A 350 -9.42 -11.67 5.09
C THR A 350 -8.78 -10.29 5.23
N VAL A 351 -8.62 -9.57 4.12
CA VAL A 351 -8.00 -8.24 4.10
C VAL A 351 -9.07 -7.17 4.29
N LEU A 352 -8.81 -6.15 5.12
CA LEU A 352 -9.63 -4.95 5.24
C LEU A 352 -8.99 -3.80 4.47
N ASN A 353 -9.72 -3.25 3.50
CA ASN A 353 -9.33 -2.07 2.74
C ASN A 353 -10.29 -0.90 3.06
N ARG A 354 -9.74 0.27 3.34
CA ARG A 354 -10.48 1.52 3.53
C ARG A 354 -9.93 2.54 2.55
N ASN A 355 -10.77 3.15 1.72
CA ASN A 355 -10.37 4.18 0.75
C ASN A 355 -9.12 3.75 -0.05
N THR A 356 -9.12 2.51 -0.57
CA THR A 356 -8.01 1.85 -1.30
C THR A 356 -6.76 1.47 -0.49
N GLN A 357 -6.60 1.92 0.76
CA GLN A 357 -5.51 1.53 1.64
C GLN A 357 -5.81 0.22 2.34
N ARG A 358 -4.87 -0.73 2.34
CA ARG A 358 -4.97 -1.91 3.19
C ARG A 358 -4.66 -1.55 4.64
N ILE A 359 -5.65 -1.74 5.52
CA ILE A 359 -5.56 -1.40 6.94
C ILE A 359 -5.00 -2.57 7.74
N THR A 360 -5.55 -3.77 7.51
CA THR A 360 -5.19 -4.97 8.27
C THR A 360 -5.60 -6.24 7.54
N GLY A 361 -5.24 -7.40 8.10
CA GLY A 361 -5.88 -8.67 7.78
C GLY A 361 -6.23 -9.44 9.05
N TRP A 362 -7.36 -10.14 9.04
CA TRP A 362 -7.82 -10.95 10.17
C TRP A 362 -8.26 -12.33 9.73
N SER A 363 -8.19 -13.31 10.63
CA SER A 363 -8.72 -14.65 10.38
C SER A 363 -10.19 -14.71 10.81
N LEU A 364 -11.05 -15.25 9.94
CA LEU A 364 -12.44 -15.52 10.30
C LEU A 364 -12.50 -16.56 11.42
N LYS A 365 -13.48 -16.45 12.32
CA LYS A 365 -13.67 -17.42 13.41
C LYS A 365 -13.96 -18.80 12.81
N GLY A 366 -13.07 -19.76 13.09
CA GLY A 366 -13.12 -21.11 12.52
C GLY A 366 -12.03 -21.38 11.50
N ASP A 367 -11.43 -20.34 10.91
CA ASP A 367 -10.42 -20.42 9.84
C ASP A 367 -8.98 -20.30 10.38
N SER A 368 -8.72 -20.73 11.61
CA SER A 368 -7.37 -20.62 12.18
C SER A 368 -6.42 -21.62 11.50
N THR A 369 -5.51 -21.11 10.67
CA THR A 369 -4.46 -21.88 9.97
C THR A 369 -3.60 -22.73 10.92
N GLY A 370 -3.44 -22.30 12.17
CA GLY A 370 -2.67 -23.03 13.20
C GLY A 370 -3.38 -24.25 13.81
N VAL A 371 -4.69 -24.41 13.61
CA VAL A 371 -5.47 -25.54 14.18
C VAL A 371 -5.85 -26.56 13.09
N SER A 372 -5.84 -26.14 11.83
CA SER A 372 -6.05 -27.03 10.71
C SER A 372 -4.82 -27.89 10.44
N ARG A 373 -4.83 -29.15 10.87
CA ARG A 373 -4.15 -30.24 10.14
C ARG A 373 -4.91 -30.51 8.83
N GLY A 374 -5.12 -29.46 8.04
CA GLY A 374 -6.04 -29.45 6.91
C GLY A 374 -5.44 -30.15 5.70
N GLY A 375 -6.20 -31.07 5.09
CA GLY A 375 -5.84 -31.59 3.77
C GLY A 375 -5.94 -30.52 2.69
N ALA A 376 -5.58 -30.86 1.45
CA ALA A 376 -5.54 -29.94 0.30
C ALA A 376 -6.78 -29.05 0.17
N LYS A 377 -8.00 -29.60 0.35
CA LYS A 377 -9.25 -28.82 0.31
C LYS A 377 -9.23 -27.61 1.27
N SER A 378 -8.78 -27.82 2.50
CA SER A 378 -8.73 -26.77 3.51
C SER A 378 -7.68 -25.72 3.16
N LEU A 379 -6.53 -26.14 2.60
CA LEU A 379 -5.53 -25.21 2.07
C LEU A 379 -6.11 -24.38 0.91
N LEU A 380 -6.86 -24.99 0.00
CA LEU A 380 -7.50 -24.27 -1.11
C LEU A 380 -8.49 -23.22 -0.61
N GLU A 381 -9.35 -23.59 0.33
CA GLU A 381 -10.39 -22.69 0.86
C GLU A 381 -9.79 -21.58 1.73
N MET A 382 -8.90 -21.92 2.65
CA MET A 382 -8.37 -20.96 3.61
C MET A 382 -7.24 -20.13 3.02
N VAL A 383 -6.37 -20.73 2.20
CA VAL A 383 -5.17 -20.07 1.70
C VAL A 383 -5.32 -19.70 0.22
N HIS A 384 -5.66 -20.57 -0.71
CA HIS A 384 -5.64 -20.15 -2.13
C HIS A 384 -6.80 -19.25 -2.54
N LEU A 385 -7.97 -19.39 -1.90
CA LEU A 385 -9.08 -18.47 -2.08
C LEU A 385 -8.87 -17.24 -1.19
N ARG A 386 -8.52 -16.12 -1.84
CA ARG A 386 -8.34 -14.81 -1.19
C ARG A 386 -9.69 -14.17 -0.97
N CYS A 387 -9.77 -13.41 0.12
CA CYS A 387 -10.96 -12.67 0.50
C CYS A 387 -10.55 -11.25 0.93
N GLU A 388 -11.20 -10.25 0.37
CA GLU A 388 -11.00 -8.85 0.70
C GLU A 388 -12.35 -8.21 1.00
N LEU A 389 -12.37 -7.37 2.03
CA LEU A 389 -13.48 -6.51 2.39
C LEU A 389 -13.03 -5.07 2.16
N SER A 390 -13.69 -4.34 1.28
CA SER A 390 -13.39 -2.94 1.00
C SER A 390 -14.59 -2.04 1.27
N TYR A 391 -14.32 -0.79 1.63
CA TYR A 391 -15.35 0.23 1.74
C TYR A 391 -14.74 1.63 1.54
N HIS A 392 -15.63 2.54 1.17
CA HIS A 392 -15.33 3.95 0.99
C HIS A 392 -16.07 4.76 2.04
N THR A 393 -15.39 5.74 2.62
CA THR A 393 -15.97 6.55 3.67
C THR A 393 -15.27 7.89 3.85
N TYR A 394 -16.01 8.89 4.32
CA TYR A 394 -15.45 10.19 4.65
C TYR A 394 -14.54 10.12 5.88
N SER A 395 -13.43 10.88 5.85
CA SER A 395 -12.47 10.99 6.96
C SER A 395 -13.02 11.85 8.11
N ALA A 396 -13.93 11.27 8.88
CA ALA A 396 -14.46 11.86 10.12
C ALA A 396 -14.12 10.97 11.34
N GLN A 397 -13.77 11.56 12.47
CA GLN A 397 -13.47 10.84 13.73
C GLN A 397 -14.70 10.16 14.31
N ASN A 398 -15.91 10.64 13.99
CA ASN A 398 -17.18 10.03 14.39
C ASN A 398 -17.72 9.01 13.36
N ASN A 399 -16.89 8.59 12.40
CA ASN A 399 -17.28 7.68 11.35
C ASN A 399 -17.74 6.33 11.93
N LYS A 400 -19.02 6.00 11.71
CA LYS A 400 -19.63 4.80 12.26
C LYS A 400 -19.10 3.52 11.64
N MET A 401 -18.72 3.53 10.35
CA MET A 401 -18.12 2.37 9.71
C MET A 401 -16.74 2.07 10.31
N ASP A 402 -15.90 3.08 10.54
CA ASP A 402 -14.60 2.92 11.18
C ASP A 402 -14.75 2.37 12.62
N GLU A 403 -15.73 2.86 13.38
CA GLU A 403 -16.07 2.33 14.72
C GLU A 403 -16.50 0.86 14.67
N ILE A 404 -17.41 0.50 13.76
CA ILE A 404 -17.94 -0.86 13.59
C ILE A 404 -16.83 -1.84 13.18
N LEU A 405 -15.93 -1.39 12.31
CA LEU A 405 -14.82 -2.18 11.82
C LEU A 405 -13.61 -2.10 12.76
N GLY A 406 -13.71 -1.42 13.92
CA GLY A 406 -12.67 -1.42 14.93
C GLY A 406 -11.38 -0.70 14.52
N ILE A 407 -11.47 0.26 13.59
CA ILE A 407 -10.35 1.14 13.22
C ILE A 407 -10.15 2.17 14.32
N GLN A 408 -8.91 2.28 14.80
CA GLN A 408 -8.56 3.21 15.87
C GLN A 408 -8.00 4.53 15.33
N GLN A 409 -7.70 5.46 16.24
CA GLN A 409 -7.07 6.75 15.94
C GLN A 409 -5.80 6.59 15.10
N ASN A 410 -4.96 5.61 15.45
CA ASN A 410 -3.88 5.13 14.59
C ASN A 410 -4.47 4.04 13.71
N LYS A 411 -4.59 4.28 12.40
CA LYS A 411 -5.23 3.33 11.46
C LYS A 411 -4.50 1.99 11.41
N ASN A 412 -3.21 2.00 11.70
CA ASN A 412 -2.37 0.81 11.82
C ASN A 412 -2.60 0.04 13.14
N GLN A 413 -3.54 0.50 13.97
CA GLN A 413 -4.07 -0.20 15.13
C GLN A 413 -5.54 -0.54 14.86
N HIS A 414 -5.83 -1.83 14.87
CA HIS A 414 -7.14 -2.37 14.60
C HIS A 414 -7.50 -3.34 15.73
N GLN A 415 -8.72 -3.25 16.26
CA GLN A 415 -9.12 -4.07 17.40
C GLN A 415 -9.23 -5.57 17.07
N ASN A 416 -9.31 -5.92 15.78
CA ASN A 416 -9.52 -7.28 15.29
C ASN A 416 -10.80 -7.92 15.85
N VAL A 417 -11.81 -7.09 16.12
CA VAL A 417 -13.13 -7.51 16.60
C VAL A 417 -14.16 -6.96 15.64
N PHE A 418 -14.76 -7.84 14.84
CA PHE A 418 -15.87 -7.48 13.96
C PHE A 418 -17.21 -7.95 14.56
N PRO A 419 -18.33 -7.31 14.19
CA PRO A 419 -19.65 -7.82 14.52
C PRO A 419 -19.82 -9.26 14.02
N LEU A 420 -20.31 -10.15 14.89
CA LEU A 420 -20.37 -11.58 14.58
C LEU A 420 -21.26 -11.91 13.37
N HIS A 421 -22.33 -11.14 13.14
CA HIS A 421 -23.19 -11.30 11.96
C HIS A 421 -22.46 -10.93 10.67
N LEU A 422 -21.54 -9.96 10.70
CA LEU A 422 -20.71 -9.58 9.56
C LEU A 422 -19.67 -10.67 9.28
N GLU A 423 -18.96 -11.15 10.30
CA GLU A 423 -17.99 -12.25 10.13
C GLU A 423 -18.63 -13.49 9.52
N ARG A 424 -19.85 -13.84 9.96
CA ARG A 424 -20.61 -14.97 9.40
C ARG A 424 -21.05 -14.74 7.97
N MET A 425 -21.48 -13.52 7.64
CA MET A 425 -21.80 -13.13 6.27
C MET A 425 -20.59 -13.30 5.34
N ILE A 426 -19.43 -12.81 5.76
CA ILE A 426 -18.18 -12.93 4.99
C ILE A 426 -17.80 -14.40 4.82
N GLY A 427 -17.84 -15.20 5.89
CA GLY A 427 -17.56 -16.64 5.84
C GLY A 427 -18.52 -17.39 4.91
N TYR A 428 -19.81 -17.10 4.99
CA TYR A 428 -20.83 -17.69 4.12
C TYR A 428 -20.57 -17.39 2.64
N LEU A 429 -20.35 -16.13 2.28
CA LEU A 429 -20.11 -15.72 0.90
C LEU A 429 -18.81 -16.30 0.34
N ARG A 430 -17.76 -16.34 1.17
CA ARG A 430 -16.49 -17.00 0.84
C ARG A 430 -16.68 -18.49 0.56
N SER A 431 -17.35 -19.24 1.44
CA SER A 431 -17.60 -20.66 1.24
C SER A 431 -18.53 -20.94 0.05
N ARG A 432 -19.50 -20.06 -0.23
CA ARG A 432 -20.36 -20.15 -1.44
C ARG A 432 -19.51 -20.04 -2.70
N HIS A 433 -18.58 -19.09 -2.78
CA HIS A 433 -17.69 -18.97 -3.93
C HIS A 433 -16.73 -20.17 -4.04
N PHE A 434 -16.18 -20.63 -2.92
CA PHE A 434 -15.33 -21.83 -2.91
C PHE A 434 -16.06 -23.06 -3.46
N GLU A 435 -17.34 -23.24 -3.13
CA GLU A 435 -18.14 -24.35 -3.66
C GLU A 435 -18.31 -24.26 -5.18
N LYS A 436 -18.47 -23.06 -5.76
CA LYS A 436 -18.49 -22.86 -7.22
C LYS A 436 -17.17 -23.34 -7.86
N ILE A 437 -16.02 -22.96 -7.29
CA ILE A 437 -14.69 -23.41 -7.76
C ILE A 437 -14.57 -24.93 -7.66
N ARG A 438 -15.00 -25.51 -6.54
CA ARG A 438 -14.94 -26.96 -6.31
C ARG A 438 -15.82 -27.73 -7.29
N MET A 439 -17.03 -27.24 -7.56
CA MET A 439 -17.92 -27.82 -8.56
C MET A 439 -17.31 -27.76 -9.96
N TYR A 440 -16.64 -26.65 -10.30
CA TYR A 440 -15.88 -26.54 -11.54
C TYR A 440 -14.76 -27.59 -11.64
N PHE A 441 -13.90 -27.72 -10.61
CA PHE A 441 -12.84 -28.73 -10.60
C PHE A 441 -13.39 -30.15 -10.77
N LYS A 442 -14.45 -30.47 -10.02
CA LYS A 442 -15.12 -31.77 -10.13
C LYS A 442 -15.67 -32.01 -11.53
N GLY A 443 -16.35 -31.02 -12.12
CA GLY A 443 -16.92 -31.13 -13.47
C GLY A 443 -15.87 -31.41 -14.54
N VAL A 444 -14.69 -30.77 -14.44
CA VAL A 444 -13.58 -31.00 -15.37
C VAL A 444 -12.98 -32.40 -15.20
N VAL A 445 -12.81 -32.88 -13.97
CA VAL A 445 -12.34 -34.25 -13.68
C VAL A 445 -13.34 -35.29 -14.21
N ASP A 446 -14.62 -35.11 -13.92
CA ASP A 446 -15.70 -36.00 -14.34
C ASP A 446 -15.82 -36.05 -15.87
N ALA A 447 -15.65 -34.92 -16.56
CA ALA A 447 -15.64 -34.84 -18.03
C ALA A 447 -14.47 -35.60 -18.67
N LYS A 448 -13.28 -35.57 -18.05
CA LYS A 448 -12.10 -36.33 -18.52
C LYS A 448 -12.24 -37.84 -18.30
N ASN A 449 -12.85 -38.23 -17.18
CA ASN A 449 -13.04 -39.63 -16.81
C ASN A 449 -14.27 -40.28 -17.46
N SER A 450 -15.24 -39.47 -17.90
CA SER A 450 -16.36 -39.96 -18.68
C SER A 450 -15.82 -40.58 -19.98
N PRO A 451 -16.08 -41.87 -20.25
CA PRO A 451 -15.59 -42.51 -21.46
C PRO A 451 -16.04 -41.65 -22.63
N LYS A 452 -15.11 -41.21 -23.49
CA LYS A 452 -15.43 -40.56 -24.76
C LYS A 452 -16.50 -41.42 -25.39
N ARG A 453 -17.77 -40.97 -25.34
CA ARG A 453 -18.88 -41.72 -25.91
C ARG A 453 -18.50 -41.80 -27.37
N VAL A 454 -18.02 -42.97 -27.79
CA VAL A 454 -17.72 -43.24 -29.20
C VAL A 454 -19.06 -43.00 -29.86
N LEU A 455 -19.21 -41.81 -30.47
CA LEU A 455 -20.38 -41.54 -31.27
C LEU A 455 -20.43 -42.70 -32.26
N PRO A 456 -21.53 -43.46 -32.32
CA PRO A 456 -21.65 -44.49 -33.34
C PRO A 456 -21.29 -43.84 -34.68
N PRO A 457 -20.51 -44.53 -35.54
CA PRO A 457 -20.10 -43.97 -36.81
C PRO A 457 -21.35 -43.42 -37.49
N ILE A 458 -21.34 -42.11 -37.76
CA ILE A 458 -22.42 -41.44 -38.47
C ILE A 458 -22.58 -42.22 -39.77
N ALA A 459 -23.67 -42.97 -39.89
CA ALA A 459 -24.04 -43.61 -41.14
C ALA A 459 -24.08 -42.51 -42.18
N SER A 460 -23.23 -42.63 -43.19
CA SER A 460 -23.09 -41.71 -44.31
C SER A 460 -24.46 -41.28 -44.81
N VAL A 461 -24.83 -40.04 -44.50
CA VAL A 461 -26.03 -39.40 -45.04
C VAL A 461 -25.79 -39.25 -46.56
N PRO A 462 -26.75 -39.63 -47.42
CA PRO A 462 -26.61 -39.47 -48.86
C PRO A 462 -26.40 -38.00 -49.20
N VAL A 463 -25.36 -37.73 -49.97
CA VAL A 463 -25.08 -36.46 -50.63
C VAL A 463 -26.27 -36.12 -51.52
N LEU A 464 -27.04 -35.11 -51.12
CA LEU A 464 -28.04 -34.47 -51.98
C LEU A 464 -27.38 -33.22 -52.59
N SER A 465 -27.42 -33.22 -53.91
CA SER A 465 -26.84 -32.27 -54.84
C SER A 465 -27.32 -30.84 -54.64
N GLU A 466 -26.39 -29.93 -54.88
CA GLU A 466 -26.52 -28.49 -55.01
C GLU A 466 -27.63 -28.07 -55.99
N SER A 467 -28.35 -26.99 -55.64
CA SER A 467 -28.86 -26.04 -56.61
C SER A 467 -28.81 -24.64 -56.03
N GLU A 468 -28.05 -23.79 -56.70
CA GLU A 468 -27.86 -22.36 -56.51
C GLU A 468 -29.16 -21.56 -56.64
N SER A 469 -29.29 -20.47 -55.87
CA SER A 469 -29.52 -19.11 -56.39
C SER A 469 -29.62 -18.10 -55.24
N ASP A 470 -28.77 -17.06 -55.32
CA ASP A 470 -29.06 -15.62 -55.20
C ASP A 470 -30.26 -15.18 -54.32
N SER A 471 -30.25 -14.11 -53.55
CA SER A 471 -29.36 -12.97 -53.30
C SER A 471 -30.09 -12.14 -52.22
N GLU A 472 -29.38 -11.35 -51.42
CA GLU A 472 -29.70 -9.93 -51.14
C GLU A 472 -28.88 -9.40 -49.96
N GLN A 473 -28.16 -8.32 -50.27
CA GLN A 473 -27.41 -7.47 -49.36
C GLN A 473 -28.35 -6.65 -48.48
N SER A 474 -27.96 -6.37 -47.24
CA SER A 474 -28.16 -5.03 -46.70
C SER A 474 -27.11 -4.72 -45.62
N ASP A 475 -26.28 -3.74 -45.97
CA ASP A 475 -25.44 -2.94 -45.08
C ASP A 475 -26.30 -2.17 -44.07
N VAL A 476 -25.95 -2.23 -42.79
CA VAL A 476 -26.21 -1.15 -41.84
C VAL A 476 -24.99 -1.01 -40.93
N SER A 477 -24.14 -0.06 -41.28
CA SER A 477 -23.13 0.54 -40.41
C SER A 477 -23.79 1.67 -39.61
N GLU A 478 -23.89 1.50 -38.30
CA GLU A 478 -24.27 2.58 -37.37
C GLU A 478 -23.03 3.35 -36.94
N GLU A 479 -22.91 4.56 -37.48
CA GLU A 479 -21.91 5.57 -37.18
C GLU A 479 -22.44 6.40 -36.00
N VAL A 480 -21.84 6.25 -34.81
CA VAL A 480 -22.19 7.04 -33.62
C VAL A 480 -21.39 8.34 -33.65
N GLN A 481 -22.06 9.44 -34.00
CA GLN A 481 -21.56 10.81 -33.82
C GLN A 481 -21.78 11.23 -32.36
N GLU A 482 -20.69 11.46 -31.62
CA GLU A 482 -20.71 12.17 -30.35
C GLU A 482 -20.63 13.68 -30.63
N GLU A 483 -21.70 14.42 -30.32
CA GLU A 483 -21.69 15.88 -30.23
C GLU A 483 -21.05 16.31 -28.89
N PRO A 484 -20.12 17.29 -28.90
CA PRO A 484 -19.64 17.90 -27.67
C PRO A 484 -20.65 18.94 -27.15
N SER A 485 -21.17 18.69 -25.95
CA SER A 485 -21.95 19.69 -25.19
C SER A 485 -21.03 20.78 -24.65
N GLU A 486 -21.22 21.99 -25.18
CA GLU A 486 -20.59 23.25 -24.77
C GLU A 486 -21.08 23.64 -23.37
N VAL A 487 -20.22 23.51 -22.36
CA VAL A 487 -20.46 24.00 -20.99
C VAL A 487 -19.96 25.43 -20.91
N GLN A 488 -20.90 26.37 -20.74
CA GLN A 488 -20.60 27.78 -20.48
C GLN A 488 -20.06 27.93 -19.05
N GLU A 489 -18.80 28.36 -18.94
CA GLU A 489 -18.19 28.81 -17.69
C GLU A 489 -18.80 30.16 -17.27
N GLU A 490 -19.44 30.21 -16.10
CA GLU A 490 -19.78 31.46 -15.44
C GLU A 490 -18.57 32.00 -14.68
N GLU A 491 -18.14 33.21 -15.02
CA GLU A 491 -17.09 33.97 -14.33
C GLU A 491 -17.48 34.26 -12.86
N PRO A 492 -16.63 33.94 -11.87
CA PRO A 492 -16.83 34.37 -10.50
C PRO A 492 -16.45 35.85 -10.34
N LYS A 493 -17.41 36.63 -9.84
CA LYS A 493 -17.24 38.05 -9.46
C LYS A 493 -16.18 38.22 -8.38
N GLU A 494 -15.21 39.09 -8.65
CA GLU A 494 -14.19 39.54 -7.70
C GLU A 494 -14.82 40.19 -6.46
N VAL A 495 -14.41 39.73 -5.28
CA VAL A 495 -14.67 40.39 -4.00
C VAL A 495 -13.36 41.07 -3.57
N PRO A 496 -13.35 42.36 -3.20
CA PRO A 496 -12.12 43.04 -2.79
C PRO A 496 -11.61 42.51 -1.45
N PHE A 497 -10.36 42.04 -1.42
CA PHE A 497 -9.68 41.56 -0.22
C PHE A 497 -8.98 42.75 0.49
N GLU A 498 -9.40 43.05 1.72
CA GLU A 498 -8.74 44.03 2.59
C GLU A 498 -7.43 43.45 3.16
N GLN A 499 -6.34 44.23 3.07
CA GLN A 499 -5.02 43.88 3.61
C GLN A 499 -5.00 44.01 5.14
N PRO A 500 -4.52 42.99 5.90
CA PRO A 500 -4.18 43.19 7.30
C PRO A 500 -2.76 43.78 7.45
N GLN A 501 -2.68 44.72 8.38
CA GLN A 501 -1.51 45.51 8.75
C GLN A 501 -0.37 44.64 9.32
N THR A 502 0.83 44.93 8.86
CA THR A 502 2.11 44.38 9.33
C THR A 502 2.38 44.82 10.77
N ILE A 503 2.47 43.86 11.71
CA ILE A 503 3.03 44.10 13.05
C ILE A 503 4.49 43.63 13.02
N SER A 504 5.43 44.58 13.08
CA SER A 504 6.85 44.32 13.27
C SER A 504 7.15 44.02 14.74
N ILE A 505 7.65 42.82 15.03
CA ILE A 505 8.30 42.53 16.32
C ILE A 505 9.77 42.24 16.03
N GLN A 506 10.61 43.22 16.41
CA GLN A 506 12.04 43.04 16.59
C GLN A 506 12.24 42.33 17.92
N ASN A 507 13.06 41.28 17.95
CA ASN A 507 13.85 40.97 19.14
C ASN A 507 15.14 40.25 18.73
N GLU A 508 16.23 40.98 18.95
CA GLU A 508 17.59 40.48 19.00
C GLU A 508 17.76 39.61 20.25
N THR A 509 18.36 38.43 20.13
CA THR A 509 19.17 37.90 21.22
C THR A 509 20.28 37.01 20.67
N SER A 510 21.49 37.55 20.71
CA SER A 510 22.74 36.85 20.45
C SER A 510 23.09 35.98 21.66
N VAL A 511 23.23 34.67 21.45
CA VAL A 511 23.78 33.76 22.47
C VAL A 511 25.13 33.23 21.99
N ASN A 512 26.10 33.48 22.85
CA ASN A 512 27.53 33.28 22.71
C ASN A 512 27.88 31.89 23.27
N LEU A 513 28.28 30.93 22.43
CA LEU A 513 28.68 29.59 22.87
C LEU A 513 30.21 29.53 23.02
N LYS A 514 30.67 29.49 24.29
CA LYS A 514 32.03 29.14 24.66
C LYS A 514 32.18 27.62 24.84
N SER A 515 33.34 27.18 24.38
CA SER A 515 33.96 25.86 24.42
C SER A 515 34.16 25.21 25.79
N GLY A 516 34.12 23.87 25.81
CA GLY A 516 34.69 22.96 26.81
C GLY A 516 33.76 21.75 27.02
N ALA A 517 34.17 20.49 27.13
CA ALA A 517 35.48 19.87 27.21
C ALA A 517 35.36 18.39 26.76
N LEU A 518 36.48 17.84 26.28
CA LEU A 518 36.65 16.44 25.88
C LEU A 518 36.42 15.46 27.06
N LEU A 519 35.66 14.40 26.81
CA LEU A 519 35.70 13.16 27.58
C LEU A 519 36.00 11.99 26.64
N HIS A 520 37.08 11.27 26.94
CA HIS A 520 37.49 10.03 26.29
C HIS A 520 36.43 8.94 26.48
N SER A 521 35.88 8.41 25.40
CA SER A 521 35.13 7.15 25.39
C SER A 521 36.00 6.04 24.80
N GLU A 522 36.10 4.94 25.55
CA GLU A 522 36.85 3.73 25.25
C GLU A 522 36.39 3.07 23.93
N GLU A 523 37.35 2.77 23.06
CA GLU A 523 37.12 2.00 21.83
C GLU A 523 36.78 0.53 22.17
N ARG A 524 35.64 0.04 21.68
CA ARG A 524 35.34 -1.40 21.65
C ARG A 524 36.06 -2.05 20.46
N PRO A 525 36.49 -3.33 20.57
CA PRO A 525 37.26 -3.98 19.52
C PRO A 525 36.39 -4.23 18.29
N ARG A 526 36.89 -3.86 17.11
CA ARG A 526 36.29 -4.27 15.83
C ARG A 526 36.50 -5.78 15.65
N ASP A 527 35.42 -6.49 15.35
CA ASP A 527 35.48 -7.90 15.00
C ASP A 527 36.39 -8.10 13.79
N HIS A 528 37.49 -8.83 14.00
CA HIS A 528 38.41 -9.20 12.94
C HIS A 528 37.74 -10.27 12.05
N TYR A 529 37.33 -9.88 10.85
CA TYR A 529 37.06 -10.84 9.78
C TYR A 529 38.28 -11.74 9.57
N SER A 530 38.03 -13.04 9.36
CA SER A 530 39.06 -14.02 9.04
C SER A 530 39.94 -13.52 7.88
N PRO A 531 41.28 -13.62 7.96
CA PRO A 531 42.19 -13.20 6.88
C PRO A 531 41.81 -13.75 5.50
N ARG A 532 41.17 -14.92 5.44
CA ARG A 532 40.67 -15.51 4.18
C ARG A 532 39.50 -14.74 3.56
N LEU A 533 38.58 -14.23 4.38
CA LEU A 533 37.45 -13.45 3.89
C LEU A 533 37.90 -12.07 3.42
N THR A 534 38.80 -11.43 4.18
CA THR A 534 39.42 -10.15 3.79
C THR A 534 40.19 -10.28 2.47
N GLN A 535 40.93 -11.37 2.28
CA GLN A 535 41.63 -11.64 1.03
C GLN A 535 40.67 -11.87 -0.14
N SER A 536 39.61 -12.65 0.05
CA SER A 536 38.59 -12.89 -0.98
C SER A 536 37.87 -11.61 -1.42
N ILE A 537 37.56 -10.71 -0.47
CA ILE A 537 36.93 -9.42 -0.76
C ILE A 537 37.88 -8.51 -1.56
N GLU A 538 39.15 -8.47 -1.19
CA GLU A 538 40.16 -7.66 -1.91
C GLU A 538 40.45 -8.22 -3.32
N GLU A 539 40.42 -9.53 -3.51
CA GLU A 539 40.55 -10.16 -4.83
C GLU A 539 39.34 -9.84 -5.73
N SER A 540 38.10 -9.99 -5.22
CA SER A 540 36.89 -9.62 -5.98
C SER A 540 36.83 -8.12 -6.30
N ARG A 541 37.29 -7.26 -5.37
CA ARG A 541 37.36 -5.81 -5.60
C ARG A 541 38.37 -5.46 -6.70
N ARG A 542 39.53 -6.14 -6.74
CA ARG A 542 40.55 -5.95 -7.78
C ARG A 542 40.03 -6.35 -9.15
N ASP A 543 39.34 -7.49 -9.24
CA ASP A 543 38.77 -7.98 -10.49
C ASP A 543 37.68 -7.04 -11.03
N TYR A 544 36.84 -6.50 -10.14
CA TYR A 544 35.83 -5.51 -10.50
C TYR A 544 36.46 -4.21 -11.04
N LEU A 545 37.50 -3.70 -10.36
CA LEU A 545 38.19 -2.48 -10.79
C LEU A 545 38.93 -2.65 -12.12
N ASP A 546 39.53 -3.83 -12.38
CA ASP A 546 40.16 -4.13 -13.67
C ASP A 546 39.12 -4.23 -14.80
N ALA A 547 37.97 -4.87 -14.54
CA ALA A 547 36.87 -4.92 -15.51
C ALA A 547 36.32 -3.53 -15.84
N ALA A 548 36.12 -2.68 -14.82
CA ALA A 548 35.66 -1.30 -14.99
C ALA A 548 36.67 -0.44 -15.76
N ALA A 549 37.97 -0.59 -15.49
CA ALA A 549 39.02 0.12 -16.21
C ALA A 549 39.08 -0.27 -17.70
N ARG A 550 38.89 -1.56 -18.02
CA ARG A 550 38.86 -2.06 -19.41
C ARG A 550 37.62 -1.56 -20.17
N LEU A 551 36.46 -1.54 -19.53
CA LEU A 551 35.23 -0.98 -20.11
C LEU A 551 35.39 0.52 -20.39
N LYS A 552 36.00 1.26 -19.46
CA LYS A 552 36.27 2.69 -19.64
C LYS A 552 37.25 2.96 -20.78
N ALA A 553 38.37 2.24 -20.83
CA ALA A 553 39.35 2.36 -21.92
C ALA A 553 38.75 2.02 -23.29
N PHE A 554 37.79 1.09 -23.33
CA PHE A 554 37.09 0.72 -24.56
C PHE A 554 36.05 1.77 -24.99
N ALA A 555 35.30 2.35 -24.05
CA ALA A 555 34.36 3.44 -24.34
C ALA A 555 35.07 4.71 -24.83
N GLU A 556 36.35 4.88 -24.48
CA GLU A 556 37.21 5.97 -24.91
C GLU A 556 37.94 5.67 -26.25
N ASP A 557 37.80 4.48 -26.83
CA ASP A 557 38.40 4.15 -28.14
C ASP A 557 37.67 4.90 -29.28
N PRO A 558 38.36 5.77 -30.04
CA PRO A 558 37.73 6.55 -31.11
C PRO A 558 37.15 5.70 -32.25
N ASN A 559 37.53 4.42 -32.38
CA ASN A 559 36.92 3.51 -33.35
C ASN A 559 35.54 3.00 -32.89
N PHE A 560 35.22 3.10 -31.60
CA PHE A 560 33.95 2.64 -31.02
C PHE A 560 32.73 3.41 -31.56
N VAL A 561 32.91 4.68 -31.95
CA VAL A 561 31.85 5.57 -32.48
C VAL A 561 31.36 5.15 -33.87
N THR A 562 32.04 4.24 -34.56
CA THR A 562 31.68 3.83 -35.94
C THR A 562 30.98 2.47 -36.05
N MET A 563 30.73 1.78 -34.95
CA MET A 563 30.04 0.47 -34.97
C MET A 563 28.53 0.62 -34.85
N GLY A 564 27.79 0.19 -35.88
CA GLY A 564 26.32 0.15 -35.86
C GLY A 564 25.76 -0.81 -34.80
N GLY A 565 24.54 -0.55 -34.34
CA GLY A 565 23.95 -1.20 -33.15
C GLY A 565 23.91 -2.74 -33.15
N ASN A 566 23.89 -3.39 -34.31
CA ASN A 566 23.87 -4.86 -34.39
C ASN A 566 25.24 -5.50 -34.09
N THR A 567 26.35 -4.82 -34.38
CA THR A 567 27.71 -5.36 -34.12
C THR A 567 28.11 -5.32 -32.65
N LEU A 568 27.50 -4.45 -31.84
CA LEU A 568 27.78 -4.35 -30.41
C LEU A 568 27.18 -5.53 -29.63
N LEU A 569 25.96 -5.94 -29.99
CA LEU A 569 25.26 -7.05 -29.35
C LEU A 569 25.94 -8.39 -29.65
N ASP A 570 26.30 -8.63 -30.91
CA ASP A 570 27.01 -9.84 -31.34
C ASP A 570 28.40 -9.97 -30.66
N PHE A 571 29.08 -8.85 -30.40
CA PHE A 571 30.37 -8.85 -29.71
C PHE A 571 30.24 -9.09 -28.20
N ILE A 572 29.22 -8.52 -27.54
CA ILE A 572 28.92 -8.79 -26.13
C ILE A 572 28.60 -10.28 -25.94
N ILE A 573 27.83 -10.87 -26.85
CA ILE A 573 27.52 -12.30 -26.85
C ILE A 573 28.80 -13.14 -27.00
N GLN A 574 29.66 -12.86 -27.99
CA GLN A 574 30.94 -13.58 -28.14
C GLN A 574 31.89 -13.42 -26.95
N TYR A 575 31.86 -12.27 -26.27
CA TYR A 575 32.69 -12.02 -25.09
C TYR A 575 32.21 -12.82 -23.87
N ILE A 576 30.90 -12.90 -23.66
CA ILE A 576 30.27 -13.73 -22.62
C ILE A 576 30.58 -15.22 -22.88
N GLU A 577 30.44 -15.68 -24.12
CA GLU A 577 30.74 -17.07 -24.50
C GLU A 577 32.23 -17.43 -24.31
N LYS A 578 33.16 -16.48 -24.49
CA LYS A 578 34.59 -16.69 -24.23
C LYS A 578 34.96 -16.67 -22.74
N SER A 579 34.17 -15.99 -21.91
CA SER A 579 34.43 -15.88 -20.46
C SER A 579 33.84 -17.03 -19.66
N ASP A 580 32.77 -17.67 -20.14
CA ASP A 580 32.21 -18.91 -19.56
C ASP A 580 33.13 -20.14 -19.69
N GLY A 581 34.15 -20.09 -20.56
CA GLY A 581 35.16 -21.15 -20.67
C GLY A 581 36.17 -21.23 -19.51
N ARG A 582 36.11 -20.31 -18.52
CA ARG A 582 37.06 -20.26 -17.39
C ARG A 582 36.43 -20.43 -16.01
N TYR A 583 35.11 -20.54 -15.91
CA TYR A 583 34.40 -20.72 -14.64
C TYR A 583 33.61 -22.05 -14.61
N SER A 584 34.29 -23.16 -14.86
CA SER A 584 33.83 -24.49 -14.45
C SER A 584 34.70 -24.99 -13.29
N GLY A 585 34.37 -24.53 -12.08
CA GLY A 585 35.05 -24.96 -10.87
C GLY A 585 34.40 -24.39 -9.62
N HIS A 586 33.57 -25.23 -8.99
CA HIS A 586 32.92 -25.05 -7.68
C HIS A 586 31.64 -24.22 -7.64
N TYR A 587 30.53 -24.92 -7.88
CA TYR A 587 29.38 -24.90 -6.97
C TYR A 587 29.13 -26.33 -6.47
#